data_AF-A0A8S3HHM3-F1
#
_entry.id   AF-A0A8S3HHM3-F1
#
_cell.length_a   1.000
_cell.length_b   1.000
_cell.length_c   1.000
_cell.angle_alpha   90.00
_cell.angle_beta   90.00
_cell.angle_gamma   90.00
#
_symmetry.space_group_name_H-M   'P 1'
#
loop_
_entity.id
_entity.type
_entity.pdbx_description
1 polymer ?
#
loop_
_entity_poly.entity_id
_entity_poly.type
_entity_poly.pdbx_seq_one_letter_code
_entity_poly.pdbx_strand_id
1 'polypeptide(L)'
;ADQQTYDTIRSTIGKAKLEVNKVIERAHRDSLDPSPGNSLRQTFENMVNGLLNSARDNTGSSAQRSLSDFNQFKAMVVSGAKGSSINISQVIACVGQQNVEGKRIPFGFKHRTLPHFIKDDYGPEAKGFVENSYLQGLTPVEFYFHAMGGREGLIDTAVKTAETGYIQRRLIKAMESVMVKYDGTVRNQIEQLIQFTYGEDGLAGENVEFQSIISLKPSNHLFERLCKFDLSSGEKYLRKFLTDDVIRDLYTNESLQLLDDEWKQLNDDRLNLRQIFPTGDTSKIVLPCNLERLIYNAKKTFSISNRTQSNLSPMQVIQGLQKLTQRLIIVKGDDRLSHEAQHNATMLMNILLRSSLSSRQVLE
;
A
#
# COMPACT_ATOMS: atom_id res chain seq x y z
N ALA A 1 -10.58 11.02 30.22
CA ALA A 1 -9.22 11.56 30.16
C ALA A 1 -8.93 12.23 31.49
N ASP A 2 -7.67 12.26 31.90
CA ASP A 2 -7.25 12.89 33.14
C ASP A 2 -7.40 14.40 33.06
N GLN A 3 -7.61 15.07 34.20
CA GLN A 3 -7.78 16.53 34.25
C GLN A 3 -6.60 17.28 33.59
N GLN A 4 -5.38 16.78 33.80
CA GLN A 4 -4.16 17.31 33.18
C GLN A 4 -4.18 17.23 31.65
N THR A 5 -4.78 16.16 31.11
CA THR A 5 -4.92 15.99 29.66
C THR A 5 -5.95 16.98 29.11
N TYR A 6 -7.04 17.24 29.82
CA TYR A 6 -8.01 18.26 29.44
C TYR A 6 -7.42 19.66 29.41
N ASP A 7 -6.62 20.04 30.40
CA ASP A 7 -5.93 21.33 30.43
C ASP A 7 -4.94 21.47 29.26
N THR A 8 -4.24 20.38 28.92
CA THR A 8 -3.35 20.32 27.77
C THR A 8 -4.11 20.48 26.45
N ILE A 9 -5.26 19.82 26.30
CA ILE A 9 -6.13 19.95 25.12
C ILE A 9 -6.61 21.39 24.97
N ARG A 10 -7.13 22.00 26.05
CA ARG A 10 -7.62 23.38 26.04
C ARG A 10 -6.52 24.38 25.71
N SER A 11 -5.32 24.20 26.28
CA SER A 11 -4.15 25.02 25.96
C SER A 11 -3.76 24.91 24.49
N THR A 12 -3.82 23.71 23.92
CA THR A 12 -3.46 23.45 22.51
C THR A 12 -4.45 24.10 21.55
N ILE A 13 -5.75 24.00 21.83
CA ILE A 13 -6.80 24.67 21.04
C ILE A 13 -6.67 26.20 21.16
N GLY A 14 -6.43 26.72 22.37
CA GLY A 14 -6.20 28.15 22.59
C GLY A 14 -5.01 28.69 21.80
N LYS A 15 -3.88 27.96 21.78
CA LYS A 15 -2.71 28.30 20.95
C LYS A 15 -3.06 28.30 19.46
N ALA A 16 -3.80 27.30 18.98
CA ALA A 16 -4.20 27.24 17.58
C ALA A 16 -5.11 28.41 17.17
N LYS A 17 -6.07 28.79 18.02
CA LYS A 17 -6.92 29.98 17.80
C LYS A 17 -6.10 31.26 17.70
N LEU A 18 -5.10 31.44 18.58
CA LEU A 18 -4.19 32.59 18.53
C LEU A 18 -3.38 32.63 17.24
N GLU A 19 -2.87 31.49 16.75
CA GLU A 19 -2.15 31.44 15.47
C GLU A 19 -3.06 31.77 14.28
N VAL A 20 -4.31 31.29 14.28
CA VAL A 20 -5.29 31.65 13.26
C VAL A 20 -5.56 33.16 13.25
N ASN A 21 -5.69 33.79 14.43
CA ASN A 21 -5.86 35.23 14.54
C ASN A 21 -4.64 36.00 13.99
N LYS A 22 -3.41 35.52 14.23
CA LYS A 22 -2.20 36.10 13.63
C LYS A 22 -2.21 36.00 12.11
N VAL A 23 -2.68 34.88 11.54
CA VAL A 23 -2.80 34.71 10.09
C VAL A 23 -3.85 35.67 9.52
N ILE A 24 -4.99 35.84 10.20
CA ILE A 24 -6.03 36.80 9.84
C ILE A 24 -5.47 38.24 9.84
N GLU A 25 -4.73 38.63 10.88
CA GLU A 25 -4.09 39.94 10.94
C GLU A 25 -3.08 40.18 9.81
N ARG A 26 -2.28 39.17 9.47
CA ARG A 26 -1.33 39.26 8.35
C ARG A 26 -2.06 39.45 7.01
N ALA A 27 -3.15 38.72 6.81
CA ALA A 27 -3.98 38.84 5.62
C ALA A 27 -4.62 40.23 5.50
N HIS A 28 -5.07 40.83 6.61
CA HIS A 28 -5.61 42.20 6.61
C HIS A 28 -4.55 43.29 6.36
N ARG A 29 -3.28 43.01 6.68
CA ARG A 29 -2.14 43.91 6.42
C ARG A 29 -1.49 43.69 5.06
N ASP A 30 -2.10 42.90 4.17
CA ASP A 30 -1.57 42.48 2.86
C ASP A 30 -0.13 41.93 2.92
N SER A 31 0.23 41.32 4.05
CA SER A 31 1.57 40.76 4.31
C SER A 31 1.64 39.25 4.08
N LEU A 32 0.60 38.67 3.45
CA LEU A 32 0.51 37.25 3.14
C LEU A 32 0.81 37.02 1.66
N ASP A 33 1.88 36.29 1.37
CA ASP A 33 2.21 35.92 0.00
C ASP A 33 1.36 34.73 -0.50
N PRO A 34 0.80 34.81 -1.71
CA PRO A 34 0.04 33.71 -2.28
C PRO A 34 0.97 32.54 -2.62
N SER A 35 0.54 31.31 -2.31
CA SER A 35 1.27 30.12 -2.73
C SER A 35 1.18 29.92 -4.25
N PRO A 36 2.22 29.39 -4.92
CA PRO A 36 2.20 29.16 -6.37
C PRO A 36 0.96 28.36 -6.80
N GLY A 37 0.23 28.86 -7.80
CA GLY A 37 -0.99 28.23 -8.32
C GLY A 37 -2.26 28.46 -7.50
N ASN A 38 -2.20 29.17 -6.37
CA ASN A 38 -3.36 29.51 -5.54
C ASN A 38 -3.62 31.02 -5.52
N SER A 39 -4.90 31.39 -5.42
CA SER A 39 -5.28 32.77 -5.07
C SER A 39 -4.90 33.10 -3.62
N LEU A 40 -4.83 34.39 -3.30
CA LEU A 40 -4.57 34.86 -1.92
C LEU A 40 -5.58 34.27 -0.92
N ARG A 41 -6.88 34.25 -1.30
CA ARG A 41 -7.95 33.70 -0.47
C ARG A 41 -7.83 32.19 -0.30
N GLN A 42 -7.50 31.44 -1.35
CA GLN A 42 -7.27 30.00 -1.24
C GLN A 42 -6.05 29.70 -0.37
N THR A 43 -4.98 30.49 -0.50
CA THR A 43 -3.78 30.36 0.34
C THR A 43 -4.11 30.56 1.81
N PHE A 44 -4.88 31.60 2.13
CA PHE A 44 -5.38 31.85 3.48
C PHE A 44 -6.21 30.66 4.01
N GLU A 45 -7.19 30.19 3.24
CA GLU A 45 -8.06 29.08 3.65
C GLU A 45 -7.27 27.77 3.85
N ASN A 46 -6.31 27.47 2.97
CA ASN A 46 -5.45 26.29 3.08
C ASN A 46 -4.56 26.35 4.33
N MET A 47 -3.98 27.53 4.63
CA MET A 47 -3.15 27.73 5.81
C MET A 47 -3.95 27.55 7.11
N VAL A 48 -5.14 28.15 7.19
CA VAL A 48 -6.02 28.02 8.36
C VAL A 48 -6.51 26.58 8.54
N ASN A 49 -6.92 25.91 7.46
CA ASN A 49 -7.31 24.50 7.52
C ASN A 49 -6.16 23.60 7.98
N GLY A 50 -4.94 23.83 7.49
CA GLY A 50 -3.76 23.08 7.92
C GLY A 50 -3.47 23.24 9.42
N LEU A 51 -3.56 24.46 9.95
CA LEU A 51 -3.38 24.75 11.38
C LEU A 51 -4.45 24.09 12.25
N LEU A 52 -5.73 24.20 11.87
CA LEU A 52 -6.83 23.61 12.63
C LEU A 52 -6.82 22.07 12.61
N ASN A 53 -6.45 21.47 11.47
CA ASN A 53 -6.29 20.02 11.36
C ASN A 53 -5.13 19.53 12.23
N SER A 54 -4.00 20.24 12.22
CA SER A 54 -2.84 19.93 13.07
C SER A 54 -3.20 20.03 14.56
N ALA A 55 -3.99 21.03 14.96
CA ALA A 55 -4.47 21.18 16.33
C ALA A 55 -5.36 20.00 16.75
N ARG A 56 -6.28 19.58 15.88
CA ARG A 56 -7.13 18.40 16.10
C ARG A 56 -6.31 17.12 16.27
N ASP A 57 -5.31 16.89 15.43
CA ASP A 57 -4.50 15.67 15.47
C ASP A 57 -3.60 15.62 16.73
N ASN A 58 -3.06 16.75 17.16
CA ASN A 58 -2.27 16.88 18.39
C ASN A 58 -3.11 16.64 19.66
N THR A 59 -4.32 17.21 19.70
CA THR A 59 -5.25 17.00 20.81
C THR A 59 -5.77 15.55 20.86
N GLY A 60 -6.05 14.97 19.69
CA GLY A 60 -6.42 13.56 19.55
C GLY A 60 -5.35 12.59 20.02
N SER A 61 -4.09 12.82 19.62
CA SER A 61 -2.95 12.00 20.04
C SER A 61 -2.73 12.06 21.56
N SER A 62 -2.86 13.25 22.16
CA SER A 62 -2.78 13.43 23.61
C SER A 62 -3.90 12.68 24.34
N ALA A 63 -5.14 12.79 23.83
CA ALA A 63 -6.28 12.06 24.39
C ALA A 63 -6.09 10.54 24.30
N GLN A 64 -5.61 10.02 23.17
CA GLN A 64 -5.39 8.58 22.98
C GLN A 64 -4.30 8.03 23.93
N ARG A 65 -3.22 8.79 24.17
CA ARG A 65 -2.17 8.42 25.13
C ARG A 65 -2.65 8.41 26.58
N SER A 66 -3.60 9.28 26.93
CA SER A 66 -4.18 9.33 28.28
C SER A 66 -5.10 8.15 28.60
N LEU A 67 -5.57 7.41 27.60
CA LEU A 67 -6.46 6.28 27.81
C LEU A 67 -5.69 5.03 28.25
N SER A 68 -6.11 4.47 29.38
CA SER A 68 -5.62 3.17 29.86
C SER A 68 -5.95 2.04 28.88
N ASP A 69 -5.14 0.98 28.90
CA ASP A 69 -5.37 -0.20 28.07
C ASP A 69 -6.60 -1.01 28.51
N PHE A 70 -7.06 -0.81 29.74
CA PHE A 70 -8.32 -1.37 30.26
C PHE A 70 -9.57 -0.66 29.72
N ASN A 71 -9.42 0.47 29.02
CA ASN A 71 -10.56 1.17 28.45
C ASN A 71 -11.16 0.35 27.29
N GLN A 72 -12.44 -0.01 27.43
CA GLN A 72 -13.18 -0.78 26.42
C GLN A 72 -13.23 -0.11 25.05
N PHE A 73 -13.27 1.23 25.01
CA PHE A 73 -13.28 1.98 23.76
C PHE A 73 -11.93 1.87 23.03
N LYS A 74 -10.82 1.90 23.77
CA LYS A 74 -9.48 1.68 23.20
C LYS A 74 -9.33 0.25 22.71
N ALA A 75 -9.81 -0.74 23.47
CA ALA A 75 -9.79 -2.15 23.07
C ALA A 75 -10.54 -2.40 21.75
N MET A 76 -11.70 -1.76 21.57
CA MET A 76 -12.50 -1.86 20.33
C MET A 76 -11.77 -1.29 19.10
N VAL A 77 -11.04 -0.19 19.28
CA VAL A 77 -10.27 0.45 18.20
C VAL A 77 -8.98 -0.33 17.90
N VAL A 78 -8.26 -0.79 18.94
CA VAL A 78 -7.01 -1.56 18.78
C VAL A 78 -7.27 -2.93 18.15
N SER A 79 -8.39 -3.58 18.50
CA SER A 79 -8.80 -4.84 17.86
C SER A 79 -9.23 -4.68 16.39
N GLY A 80 -9.46 -3.44 15.92
CA GLY A 80 -9.99 -3.16 14.59
C GLY A 80 -11.46 -3.54 14.39
N ALA A 81 -12.19 -3.84 15.47
CA ALA A 81 -13.58 -4.27 15.40
C ALA A 81 -14.50 -3.13 14.95
N LYS A 82 -14.39 -1.95 15.58
CA LYS A 82 -15.16 -0.76 15.20
C LYS A 82 -14.53 0.52 15.72
N GLY A 83 -14.58 1.55 14.89
CA GLY A 83 -14.04 2.87 15.22
C GLY A 83 -12.55 3.01 14.90
N SER A 84 -12.08 4.25 15.03
CA SER A 84 -10.72 4.67 14.72
C SER A 84 -10.21 5.64 15.78
N SER A 85 -8.92 5.98 15.73
CA SER A 85 -8.33 7.02 16.59
C SER A 85 -9.04 8.38 16.45
N ILE A 86 -9.60 8.67 15.27
CA ILE A 86 -10.40 9.88 15.03
C ILE A 86 -11.66 9.88 15.90
N ASN A 87 -12.35 8.73 16.01
CA ASN A 87 -13.56 8.65 16.83
C ASN A 87 -13.26 8.87 18.31
N ILE A 88 -12.12 8.36 18.80
CA ILE A 88 -11.64 8.63 20.15
C ILE A 88 -11.43 10.13 20.37
N SER A 89 -10.76 10.77 19.40
CA SER A 89 -10.44 12.19 19.43
C SER A 89 -11.70 13.06 19.45
N GLN A 90 -12.73 12.73 18.65
CA GLN A 90 -13.98 13.49 18.57
C GLN A 90 -14.85 13.35 19.82
N VAL A 91 -14.85 12.17 20.44
CA VAL A 91 -15.65 11.94 21.66
C VAL A 91 -15.02 12.60 22.88
N ILE A 92 -13.69 12.62 22.98
CA ILE A 92 -12.98 13.03 24.20
C ILE A 92 -12.35 14.43 24.08
N ALA A 93 -11.71 14.76 22.95
CA ALA A 93 -10.91 15.97 22.79
C ALA A 93 -11.67 17.10 22.08
N CYS A 94 -11.76 17.07 20.76
CA CYS A 94 -12.51 18.05 19.97
C CYS A 94 -13.04 17.38 18.68
N VAL A 95 -14.21 17.82 18.22
CA VAL A 95 -14.79 17.29 16.97
C VAL A 95 -13.99 17.76 15.74
N GLY A 96 -13.54 19.02 15.76
CA GLY A 96 -12.71 19.62 14.72
C GLY A 96 -13.49 20.40 13.65
N GLN A 97 -12.80 20.78 12.58
CA GLN A 97 -13.34 21.61 11.50
C GLN A 97 -14.44 20.88 10.70
N GLN A 98 -15.61 21.50 10.57
CA GLN A 98 -16.67 21.05 9.67
C GLN A 98 -16.49 21.71 8.30
N ASN A 99 -16.45 20.87 7.26
CA ASN A 99 -16.32 21.32 5.88
C ASN A 99 -17.60 21.01 5.11
N VAL A 100 -17.91 21.86 4.13
CA VAL A 100 -18.96 21.65 3.14
C VAL A 100 -18.33 21.83 1.76
N GLU A 101 -18.49 20.86 0.86
CA GLU A 101 -17.90 20.85 -0.48
C GLU A 101 -16.37 21.08 -0.47
N GLY A 102 -15.69 20.50 0.53
CA GLY A 102 -14.23 20.62 0.69
C GLY A 102 -13.72 21.98 1.15
N LYS A 103 -14.61 22.93 1.50
CA LYS A 103 -14.27 24.25 2.05
C LYS A 103 -14.83 24.40 3.46
N ARG A 104 -14.29 25.35 4.23
CA ARG A 104 -14.93 25.78 5.50
C ARG A 104 -16.31 26.37 5.20
N ILE A 105 -17.16 26.48 6.23
CA ILE A 105 -18.56 26.89 6.06
C ILE A 105 -18.67 28.20 5.25
N PRO A 106 -19.39 28.18 4.11
CA PRO A 106 -19.53 29.35 3.24
C PRO A 106 -20.41 30.41 3.92
N PHE A 107 -20.31 31.66 3.45
CA PHE A 107 -21.20 32.72 3.92
C PHE A 107 -22.59 32.55 3.27
N GLY A 108 -23.55 32.03 4.04
CA GLY A 108 -24.94 31.89 3.60
C GLY A 108 -25.77 33.17 3.75
N PHE A 109 -25.34 34.10 4.61
CA PHE A 109 -25.95 35.43 4.76
C PHE A 109 -25.02 36.52 4.22
N LYS A 110 -25.47 37.78 4.23
CA LYS A 110 -24.69 38.96 3.81
C LYS A 110 -23.34 39.06 4.54
N HIS A 111 -22.29 38.50 3.92
CA HIS A 111 -20.92 38.43 4.43
C HIS A 111 -20.78 37.80 5.83
N ARG A 112 -21.62 36.82 6.17
CA ARG A 112 -21.55 36.09 7.45
C ARG A 112 -22.16 34.70 7.35
N THR A 113 -21.79 33.81 8.28
CA THR A 113 -22.30 32.43 8.34
C THR A 113 -23.62 32.33 9.10
N LEU A 114 -23.73 33.01 10.24
CA LEU A 114 -24.95 33.09 11.06
C LEU A 114 -25.22 34.54 11.49
N PRO A 115 -26.47 34.91 11.85
CA PRO A 115 -26.80 36.25 12.31
C PRO A 115 -26.13 36.63 13.65
N HIS A 116 -25.66 35.64 14.40
CA HIS A 116 -24.93 35.82 15.66
C HIS A 116 -23.50 36.31 15.48
N PHE A 117 -22.92 36.16 14.28
CA PHE A 117 -21.57 36.62 13.98
C PHE A 117 -21.57 38.01 13.32
N ILE A 118 -20.48 38.72 13.55
CA ILE A 118 -20.18 39.97 12.86
C ILE A 118 -19.91 39.71 11.37
N LYS A 119 -19.99 40.76 10.56
CA LYS A 119 -19.69 40.66 9.13
C LYS A 119 -18.20 40.44 8.91
N ASP A 120 -17.88 39.68 7.87
CA ASP A 120 -16.51 39.35 7.45
C ASP A 120 -15.67 38.67 8.54
N ASP A 121 -16.33 37.90 9.41
CA ASP A 121 -15.65 37.07 10.40
C ASP A 121 -15.10 35.79 9.75
N TYR A 122 -13.76 35.67 9.73
CA TYR A 122 -13.01 34.50 9.24
C TYR A 122 -12.46 33.63 10.37
N GLY A 123 -12.82 33.92 11.62
CA GLY A 123 -12.44 33.17 12.79
C GLY A 123 -12.87 31.70 12.73
N PRO A 124 -12.20 30.82 13.50
CA PRO A 124 -12.48 29.39 13.48
C PRO A 124 -13.93 29.07 13.90
N GLU A 125 -14.44 29.73 14.95
CA GLU A 125 -15.80 29.54 15.46
C GLU A 125 -16.87 29.97 14.44
N ALA A 126 -16.66 31.11 13.78
CA ALA A 126 -17.57 31.63 12.76
C ALA A 126 -17.62 30.75 11.50
N LYS A 127 -16.55 30.00 11.23
CA LYS A 127 -16.36 29.18 10.04
C LYS A 127 -16.48 27.68 10.26
N GLY A 128 -17.11 27.25 11.37
CA GLY A 128 -17.48 25.85 11.58
C GLY A 128 -16.41 24.99 12.24
N PHE A 129 -15.43 25.57 12.92
CA PHE A 129 -14.57 24.82 13.83
C PHE A 129 -15.33 24.50 15.12
N VAL A 130 -15.42 23.23 15.45
CA VAL A 130 -16.04 22.74 16.68
C VAL A 130 -14.95 22.42 17.68
N GLU A 131 -14.83 23.26 18.72
CA GLU A 131 -13.82 23.08 19.76
C GLU A 131 -14.22 22.03 20.79
N ASN A 132 -15.53 21.90 21.05
CA ASN A 132 -16.04 20.99 22.05
C ASN A 132 -16.03 19.53 21.56
N SER A 133 -16.03 18.60 22.51
CA SER A 133 -16.17 17.17 22.25
C SER A 133 -17.62 16.71 22.42
N TYR A 134 -17.94 15.51 21.92
CA TYR A 134 -19.28 14.94 22.15
C TYR A 134 -19.57 14.67 23.63
N LEU A 135 -18.54 14.47 24.47
CA LEU A 135 -18.71 14.31 25.91
C LEU A 135 -19.09 15.62 26.59
N GLN A 136 -18.48 16.74 26.19
CA GLN A 136 -18.75 18.06 26.76
C GLN A 136 -20.07 18.66 26.24
N GLY A 137 -20.48 18.27 25.03
CA GLY A 137 -21.64 18.82 24.36
C GLY A 137 -21.28 20.00 23.46
N LEU A 138 -22.09 20.20 22.42
CA LEU A 138 -21.88 21.22 21.40
C LEU A 138 -22.65 22.50 21.75
N THR A 139 -22.07 23.67 21.46
CA THR A 139 -22.83 24.93 21.49
C THR A 139 -23.88 24.94 20.38
N PRO A 140 -24.95 25.77 20.47
CA PRO A 140 -25.98 25.83 19.43
C PRO A 140 -25.44 26.15 18.03
N VAL A 141 -24.39 26.99 17.97
CA VAL A 141 -23.72 27.37 16.72
C VAL A 141 -22.91 26.21 16.15
N GLU A 142 -22.10 25.56 16.98
CA GLU A 142 -21.33 24.37 16.58
C GLU A 142 -22.25 23.23 16.14
N PHE A 143 -23.36 23.02 16.86
CA PHE A 143 -24.36 22.01 16.53
C PHE A 143 -24.94 22.25 15.14
N TYR A 144 -25.26 23.50 14.80
CA TYR A 144 -25.79 23.84 13.48
C TYR A 144 -24.76 23.59 12.37
N PHE A 145 -23.50 23.99 12.56
CA PHE A 145 -22.43 23.72 11.58
C PHE A 145 -22.12 22.22 11.46
N HIS A 146 -22.18 21.48 12.57
CA HIS A 146 -22.02 20.03 12.55
C HIS A 146 -23.17 19.35 11.81
N ALA A 147 -24.40 19.81 12.00
CA ALA A 147 -25.57 19.31 11.27
C ALA A 147 -25.47 19.59 9.75
N MET A 148 -24.89 20.73 9.34
CA MET A 148 -24.62 21.02 7.93
C MET A 148 -23.67 20.00 7.30
N GLY A 149 -22.53 19.72 7.94
CA GLY A 149 -21.58 18.72 7.46
C GLY A 149 -22.18 17.30 7.47
N GLY A 150 -22.94 16.96 8.51
CA GLY A 150 -23.67 15.69 8.57
C GLY A 150 -24.70 15.53 7.45
N ARG A 151 -25.40 16.62 7.08
CA ARG A 151 -26.39 16.60 6.00
C ARG A 151 -25.76 16.36 4.63
N GLU A 152 -24.58 16.93 4.35
CA GLU A 152 -23.83 16.65 3.12
C GLU A 152 -23.53 15.15 3.01
N GLY A 153 -23.00 14.53 4.07
CA GLY A 153 -22.73 13.09 4.06
C GLY A 153 -23.96 12.21 3.85
N LEU A 154 -25.11 12.59 4.42
CA LEU A 154 -26.39 11.88 4.20
C LEU A 154 -26.87 12.00 2.76
N ILE A 155 -26.77 13.19 2.17
CA ILE A 155 -27.14 13.43 0.77
C ILE A 155 -26.20 12.66 -0.16
N ASP A 156 -24.89 12.75 0.07
CA ASP A 156 -23.87 12.07 -0.74
C ASP A 156 -24.06 10.55 -0.71
N THR A 157 -24.39 9.98 0.46
CA THR A 157 -24.71 8.55 0.58
C THR A 157 -25.92 8.17 -0.28
N ALA A 158 -26.98 8.98 -0.27
CA ALA A 158 -28.17 8.72 -1.07
C ALA A 158 -27.89 8.82 -2.58
N VAL A 159 -27.11 9.83 -3.02
CA VAL A 159 -26.74 10.03 -4.42
C VAL A 159 -25.80 8.90 -4.90
N LYS A 160 -24.73 8.60 -4.15
CA LYS A 160 -23.78 7.54 -4.49
C LYS A 160 -24.44 6.18 -4.58
N THR A 161 -25.45 5.89 -3.76
CA THR A 161 -26.17 4.61 -3.82
C THR A 161 -26.87 4.43 -5.18
N ALA A 162 -27.50 5.48 -5.71
CA ALA A 162 -28.15 5.42 -7.02
C ALA A 162 -27.14 5.29 -8.16
N GLU A 163 -26.06 6.07 -8.13
CA GLU A 163 -25.06 6.09 -9.19
C GLU A 163 -24.22 4.81 -9.24
N THR A 164 -23.75 4.31 -8.08
CA THR A 164 -22.93 3.09 -8.02
C THR A 164 -23.67 1.86 -8.54
N GLY A 165 -24.95 1.70 -8.18
CA GLY A 165 -25.79 0.61 -8.71
C GLY A 165 -26.02 0.72 -10.22
N TYR A 166 -26.21 1.94 -10.73
CA TYR A 166 -26.35 2.17 -12.18
C TYR A 166 -25.05 1.85 -12.93
N ILE A 167 -23.90 2.34 -12.44
CA ILE A 167 -22.58 2.05 -13.02
C ILE A 167 -22.31 0.55 -13.01
N GLN A 168 -22.57 -0.12 -11.88
CA GLN A 168 -22.42 -1.56 -11.76
C GLN A 168 -23.25 -2.31 -12.80
N ARG A 169 -24.55 -1.99 -12.93
CA ARG A 169 -25.43 -2.63 -13.92
C ARG A 169 -24.96 -2.38 -15.36
N ARG A 170 -24.50 -1.16 -15.66
CA ARG A 170 -23.98 -0.82 -16.99
C ARG A 170 -22.72 -1.61 -17.32
N LEU A 171 -21.79 -1.77 -16.36
CA LEU A 171 -20.59 -2.58 -16.53
C LEU A 171 -20.92 -4.07 -16.71
N ILE A 172 -21.85 -4.60 -15.90
CA ILE A 172 -22.32 -5.99 -16.06
C ILE A 172 -22.91 -6.19 -17.46
N LYS A 173 -23.80 -5.30 -17.92
CA LYS A 173 -24.41 -5.44 -19.25
C LYS A 173 -23.43 -5.29 -20.40
N ALA A 174 -22.35 -4.53 -20.23
CA ALA A 174 -21.30 -4.44 -21.23
C ALA A 174 -20.44 -5.72 -21.29
N MET A 175 -20.18 -6.36 -20.14
CA MET A 175 -19.19 -7.44 -20.03
C MET A 175 -19.81 -8.84 -19.84
N GLU A 176 -21.13 -8.99 -19.69
CA GLU A 176 -21.79 -10.28 -19.38
C GLU A 176 -21.59 -11.36 -20.45
N SER A 177 -21.28 -10.97 -21.69
CA SER A 177 -21.02 -11.89 -22.79
C SER A 177 -19.57 -12.39 -22.85
N VAL A 178 -18.68 -11.80 -22.08
CA VAL A 178 -17.24 -12.09 -22.11
C VAL A 178 -16.94 -13.30 -21.24
N MET A 179 -16.31 -14.32 -21.81
CA MET A 179 -15.95 -15.54 -21.09
C MET A 179 -14.62 -16.12 -21.58
N VAL A 180 -13.94 -16.84 -20.68
CA VAL A 180 -12.77 -17.66 -21.02
C VAL A 180 -13.24 -18.91 -21.77
N LYS A 181 -12.65 -19.17 -22.93
CA LYS A 181 -12.92 -20.37 -23.74
C LYS A 181 -11.91 -21.47 -23.41
N TYR A 182 -12.18 -22.71 -23.84
CA TYR A 182 -11.33 -23.87 -23.54
C TYR A 182 -9.90 -23.78 -24.11
N ASP A 183 -9.68 -22.89 -25.08
CA ASP A 183 -8.36 -22.59 -25.64
C ASP A 183 -7.54 -21.61 -24.78
N GLY A 184 -8.09 -21.12 -23.66
CA GLY A 184 -7.44 -20.15 -22.76
C GLY A 184 -7.62 -18.69 -23.20
N THR A 185 -8.27 -18.45 -24.34
CA THR A 185 -8.55 -17.10 -24.84
C THR A 185 -9.80 -16.51 -24.21
N VAL A 186 -9.88 -15.18 -24.16
CA VAL A 186 -11.07 -14.46 -23.69
C VAL A 186 -11.82 -13.94 -24.89
N ARG A 187 -13.08 -14.38 -25.07
CA ARG A 187 -13.91 -14.00 -26.22
C ARG A 187 -15.29 -13.54 -25.79
N ASN A 188 -15.93 -12.75 -26.65
CA ASN A 188 -17.34 -12.36 -26.49
C ASN A 188 -18.30 -13.37 -27.16
N GLN A 189 -19.60 -13.07 -27.14
CA GLN A 189 -20.67 -13.88 -27.75
C GLN A 189 -20.56 -14.05 -29.27
N ILE A 190 -19.91 -13.13 -29.98
CA ILE A 190 -19.70 -13.16 -31.44
C ILE A 190 -18.33 -13.80 -31.76
N GLU A 191 -17.72 -14.48 -30.79
CA GLU A 191 -16.39 -15.10 -30.87
C GLU A 191 -15.25 -14.12 -31.22
N GLN A 192 -15.47 -12.82 -31.04
CA GLN A 192 -14.39 -11.84 -31.18
C GLN A 192 -13.43 -11.97 -30.01
N LEU A 193 -12.15 -12.02 -30.34
CA LEU A 193 -11.05 -12.13 -29.38
C LEU A 193 -10.86 -10.79 -28.65
N ILE A 194 -10.85 -10.84 -27.32
CA ILE A 194 -10.58 -9.67 -26.46
C ILE A 194 -9.17 -9.77 -25.86
N GLN A 195 -8.81 -10.92 -25.31
CA GLN A 195 -7.46 -11.21 -24.80
C GLN A 195 -6.98 -12.58 -25.29
N PHE A 196 -5.69 -12.70 -25.60
CA PHE A 196 -5.07 -13.97 -25.97
C PHE A 196 -4.95 -14.93 -24.78
N THR A 197 -4.60 -14.39 -23.61
CA THR A 197 -4.55 -15.10 -22.33
C THR A 197 -5.35 -14.32 -21.31
N TYR A 198 -6.15 -15.01 -20.50
CA TYR A 198 -6.92 -14.36 -19.43
C TYR A 198 -6.00 -13.61 -18.46
N GLY A 199 -6.23 -12.31 -18.26
CA GLY A 199 -5.40 -11.52 -17.34
C GLY A 199 -3.94 -11.36 -17.79
N GLU A 200 -3.63 -11.62 -19.07
CA GLU A 200 -2.28 -11.63 -19.66
C GLU A 200 -1.32 -12.69 -19.10
N ASP A 201 -1.67 -13.37 -17.99
CA ASP A 201 -0.91 -14.44 -17.35
C ASP A 201 -1.61 -15.81 -17.42
N GLY A 202 -2.90 -15.87 -17.74
CA GLY A 202 -3.70 -17.09 -17.79
C GLY A 202 -4.08 -17.66 -16.42
N LEU A 203 -3.99 -16.87 -15.35
CA LEU A 203 -4.18 -17.33 -13.97
C LEU A 203 -5.46 -16.76 -13.33
N ALA A 204 -6.03 -17.51 -12.37
CA ALA A 204 -7.21 -17.07 -11.63
C ALA A 204 -6.85 -16.07 -10.52
N GLY A 205 -7.66 -15.01 -10.39
CA GLY A 205 -7.43 -13.93 -9.42
C GLY A 205 -7.60 -14.34 -7.95
N GLU A 206 -8.29 -15.43 -7.64
CA GLU A 206 -8.38 -15.96 -6.27
C GLU A 206 -7.07 -16.58 -5.75
N ASN A 207 -6.16 -17.01 -6.63
CA ASN A 207 -4.97 -17.79 -6.25
C ASN A 207 -3.68 -16.97 -6.21
N VAL A 208 -3.77 -15.65 -6.39
CA VAL A 208 -2.62 -14.75 -6.40
C VAL A 208 -2.44 -14.04 -5.06
N GLU A 209 -1.18 -13.84 -4.66
CA GLU A 209 -0.80 -13.20 -3.40
C GLU A 209 0.24 -12.10 -3.65
N PHE A 210 0.33 -11.14 -2.72
CA PHE A 210 1.40 -10.14 -2.73
C PHE A 210 2.74 -10.78 -2.36
N GLN A 211 3.71 -10.68 -3.26
CA GLN A 211 5.06 -11.21 -3.14
C GLN A 211 6.10 -10.14 -3.49
N SER A 212 7.30 -10.26 -2.92
CA SER A 212 8.43 -9.38 -3.23
C SER A 212 9.47 -10.08 -4.09
N ILE A 213 9.93 -9.41 -5.14
CA ILE A 213 11.06 -9.89 -5.95
C ILE A 213 12.37 -9.34 -5.36
N ILE A 214 13.26 -10.25 -4.97
CA ILE A 214 14.53 -9.93 -4.30
C ILE A 214 15.49 -9.18 -5.24
N SER A 215 15.46 -9.45 -6.55
CA SER A 215 16.43 -8.94 -7.53
C SER A 215 16.26 -7.45 -7.90
N LEU A 216 15.07 -6.87 -7.69
CA LEU A 216 14.73 -5.53 -8.22
C LEU A 216 15.41 -4.38 -7.45
N LYS A 217 15.26 -4.36 -6.13
CA LYS A 217 15.70 -3.26 -5.24
C LYS A 217 17.19 -3.18 -4.89
N PRO A 218 17.95 -4.26 -4.68
CA PRO A 218 19.30 -4.15 -4.14
C PRO A 218 20.23 -3.39 -5.09
N SER A 219 21.30 -2.82 -4.53
CA SER A 219 22.42 -2.26 -5.32
C SER A 219 23.14 -3.37 -6.09
N ASN A 220 23.95 -3.03 -7.10
CA ASN A 220 24.68 -4.04 -7.88
C ASN A 220 25.58 -4.92 -6.99
N HIS A 221 26.28 -4.30 -6.04
CA HIS A 221 27.11 -5.03 -5.09
C HIS A 221 26.30 -5.91 -4.13
N LEU A 222 25.16 -5.43 -3.62
CA LEU A 222 24.30 -6.24 -2.75
C LEU A 222 23.67 -7.41 -3.51
N PHE A 223 23.30 -7.20 -4.76
CA PHE A 223 22.77 -8.24 -5.62
C PHE A 223 23.80 -9.35 -5.90
N GLU A 224 25.03 -8.97 -6.23
CA GLU A 224 26.14 -9.92 -6.38
C GLU A 224 26.34 -10.73 -5.10
N ARG A 225 26.35 -10.05 -3.94
CA ARG A 225 26.47 -10.73 -2.65
C ARG A 225 25.27 -11.63 -2.30
N LEU A 226 24.07 -11.40 -2.82
CA LEU A 226 22.89 -12.21 -2.46
C LEU A 226 22.65 -13.38 -3.40
N CYS A 227 23.00 -13.22 -4.68
CA CYS A 227 22.61 -14.15 -5.73
C CYS A 227 23.81 -14.89 -6.36
N LYS A 228 25.01 -14.32 -6.36
CA LYS A 228 26.18 -14.96 -6.97
C LYS A 228 26.77 -16.00 -6.03
N PHE A 229 26.96 -17.23 -6.53
CA PHE A 229 27.59 -18.31 -5.76
C PHE A 229 29.11 -18.29 -5.99
N ASP A 230 29.86 -17.57 -5.15
CA ASP A 230 31.31 -17.47 -5.28
C ASP A 230 32.04 -18.65 -4.62
N LEU A 231 32.55 -19.58 -5.43
CA LEU A 231 33.43 -20.68 -4.99
C LEU A 231 34.82 -20.18 -4.54
N SER A 232 35.20 -18.96 -4.92
CA SER A 232 36.49 -18.33 -4.57
C SER A 232 36.60 -17.89 -3.10
N SER A 233 35.49 -17.86 -2.36
CA SER A 233 35.42 -17.44 -0.96
C SER A 233 36.06 -18.44 0.03
N GLY A 234 36.58 -19.57 -0.49
CA GLY A 234 37.35 -20.57 0.24
C GLY A 234 36.51 -21.73 0.78
N GLU A 235 37.04 -22.95 0.70
CA GLU A 235 36.37 -24.19 1.15
C GLU A 235 35.85 -24.12 2.59
N LYS A 236 36.52 -23.37 3.47
CA LYS A 236 36.10 -23.20 4.88
C LYS A 236 34.74 -22.53 5.03
N TYR A 237 34.33 -21.70 4.07
CA TYR A 237 33.00 -21.09 4.06
C TYR A 237 31.95 -22.12 3.63
N LEU A 238 32.22 -22.84 2.54
CA LEU A 238 31.33 -23.85 1.95
C LEU A 238 31.08 -25.03 2.92
N ARG A 239 32.09 -25.46 3.68
CA ARG A 239 31.94 -26.52 4.71
C ARG A 239 31.00 -26.17 5.85
N LYS A 240 30.59 -24.90 6.02
CA LYS A 240 29.59 -24.53 7.03
C LYS A 240 28.19 -25.00 6.68
N PHE A 241 27.87 -25.08 5.40
CA PHE A 241 26.51 -25.36 4.91
C PHE A 241 26.42 -26.53 3.93
N LEU A 242 27.54 -26.99 3.34
CA LEU A 242 27.59 -28.15 2.45
C LEU A 242 28.40 -29.30 3.03
N THR A 243 28.04 -30.53 2.66
CA THR A 243 28.83 -31.74 2.90
C THR A 243 30.06 -31.82 2.01
N ASP A 244 31.14 -32.45 2.48
CA ASP A 244 32.43 -32.54 1.76
C ASP A 244 32.31 -33.24 0.39
N ASP A 245 31.37 -34.18 0.22
CA ASP A 245 31.16 -34.87 -1.07
C ASP A 245 30.67 -33.90 -2.15
N VAL A 246 29.70 -33.04 -1.81
CA VAL A 246 29.15 -32.03 -2.73
C VAL A 246 30.20 -30.98 -3.08
N ILE A 247 31.09 -30.63 -2.15
CA ILE A 247 32.17 -29.67 -2.39
C ILE A 247 33.14 -30.19 -3.44
N ARG A 248 33.44 -31.49 -3.46
CA ARG A 248 34.32 -32.09 -4.47
C ARG A 248 33.69 -32.04 -5.87
N ASP A 249 32.39 -32.31 -5.97
CA ASP A 249 31.66 -32.27 -7.23
C ASP A 249 31.59 -30.84 -7.82
N LEU A 250 31.68 -29.80 -6.96
CA LEU A 250 31.63 -28.39 -7.36
C LEU A 250 32.89 -27.85 -8.03
N TYR A 251 34.04 -28.53 -7.88
CA TYR A 251 35.28 -28.14 -8.57
C TYR A 251 35.41 -28.72 -9.98
N THR A 252 34.36 -29.40 -10.46
CA THR A 252 34.28 -29.89 -11.85
C THR A 252 34.06 -28.72 -12.81
N ASN A 253 34.66 -28.75 -14.00
CA ASN A 253 34.46 -27.70 -15.00
C ASN A 253 32.98 -27.53 -15.42
N GLU A 254 32.19 -28.59 -15.38
CA GLU A 254 30.77 -28.56 -15.74
C GLU A 254 29.91 -27.79 -14.72
N SER A 255 30.18 -27.92 -13.43
CA SER A 255 29.44 -27.23 -12.38
C SER A 255 29.75 -25.73 -12.36
N LEU A 256 30.99 -25.34 -12.67
CA LEU A 256 31.39 -23.95 -12.85
C LEU A 256 30.62 -23.27 -13.98
N GLN A 257 30.51 -23.92 -15.14
CA GLN A 257 29.77 -23.38 -16.29
C GLN A 257 28.29 -23.16 -15.98
N LEU A 258 27.65 -24.12 -15.30
CA LEU A 258 26.23 -24.01 -14.93
C LEU A 258 25.96 -22.86 -13.96
N LEU A 259 26.86 -22.63 -13.00
CA LEU A 259 26.74 -21.52 -12.05
C LEU A 259 26.95 -20.16 -12.73
N ASP A 260 27.90 -20.07 -13.66
CA ASP A 260 28.11 -18.87 -14.46
C ASP A 260 26.91 -18.54 -15.34
N ASP A 261 26.27 -19.56 -15.93
CA ASP A 261 25.07 -19.39 -16.74
C ASP A 261 23.84 -19.01 -15.92
N GLU A 262 23.68 -19.55 -14.70
CA GLU A 262 22.67 -19.10 -13.74
C GLU A 262 22.86 -17.61 -13.41
N TRP A 263 24.10 -17.19 -13.15
CA TRP A 263 24.41 -15.81 -12.83
C TRP A 263 24.11 -14.85 -13.99
N LYS A 264 24.47 -15.22 -15.23
CA LYS A 264 24.13 -14.43 -16.43
C LYS A 264 22.61 -14.28 -16.56
N GLN A 265 21.85 -15.38 -16.42
CA GLN A 265 20.39 -15.35 -16.52
C GLN A 265 19.76 -14.43 -15.48
N LEU A 266 20.23 -14.46 -14.23
CA LEU A 266 19.73 -13.58 -13.17
C LEU A 266 20.03 -12.10 -13.44
N ASN A 267 21.16 -11.81 -14.09
CA ASN A 267 21.52 -10.46 -14.48
C ASN A 267 20.62 -9.94 -15.63
N ASP A 268 20.36 -10.78 -16.63
CA ASP A 268 19.45 -10.46 -17.73
C ASP A 268 18.01 -10.24 -17.25
N ASP A 269 17.53 -11.12 -16.37
CA ASP A 269 16.23 -10.98 -15.71
C ASP A 269 16.10 -9.65 -14.95
N ARG A 270 17.17 -9.24 -14.28
CA ARG A 270 17.20 -7.98 -13.53
C ARG A 270 17.14 -6.76 -14.45
N LEU A 271 17.79 -6.81 -15.61
CA LEU A 271 17.69 -5.77 -16.62
C LEU A 271 16.25 -5.69 -17.16
N ASN A 272 15.66 -6.84 -17.50
CA ASN A 272 14.28 -6.92 -17.97
C ASN A 272 13.29 -6.38 -16.93
N LEU A 273 13.43 -6.74 -15.65
CA LEU A 273 12.59 -6.22 -14.58
C LEU A 273 12.68 -4.70 -14.42
N ARG A 274 13.86 -4.11 -14.59
CA ARG A 274 14.03 -2.65 -14.51
C ARG A 274 13.44 -1.92 -15.71
N GLN A 275 13.37 -2.58 -16.87
CA GLN A 275 12.66 -2.06 -18.03
C GLN A 275 11.13 -2.14 -17.81
N ILE A 276 10.63 -3.25 -17.28
CA ILE A 276 9.20 -3.45 -16.99
C ILE A 276 8.73 -2.53 -15.85
N PHE A 277 9.55 -2.35 -14.81
CA PHE A 277 9.25 -1.55 -13.62
C PHE A 277 10.21 -0.36 -13.49
N PRO A 278 10.03 0.73 -14.27
CA PRO A 278 10.96 1.86 -14.30
C PRO A 278 11.01 2.66 -13.00
N THR A 279 9.92 2.66 -12.22
CA THR A 279 9.82 3.42 -10.96
C THR A 279 10.44 2.71 -9.76
N GLY A 280 10.79 1.42 -9.86
CA GLY A 280 11.44 0.64 -8.80
C GLY A 280 10.62 0.41 -7.52
N ASP A 281 9.39 0.93 -7.44
CA ASP A 281 8.57 0.91 -6.22
C ASP A 281 7.70 -0.34 -6.05
N THR A 282 7.77 -1.30 -6.98
CA THR A 282 7.01 -2.56 -6.94
C THR A 282 7.62 -3.59 -5.98
N SER A 283 7.85 -3.19 -4.72
CA SER A 283 8.19 -4.12 -3.63
C SER A 283 7.16 -5.22 -3.43
N LYS A 284 5.95 -5.03 -3.93
CA LYS A 284 4.84 -5.97 -3.86
C LYS A 284 4.28 -6.14 -5.26
N ILE A 285 4.56 -7.29 -5.84
CA ILE A 285 4.01 -7.77 -7.10
C ILE A 285 2.99 -8.85 -6.73
N VAL A 286 1.94 -8.98 -7.53
CA VAL A 286 0.91 -9.99 -7.32
C VAL A 286 1.24 -11.20 -8.19
N LEU A 287 1.53 -12.33 -7.56
CA LEU A 287 1.90 -13.58 -8.25
C LEU A 287 1.25 -14.78 -7.54
N PRO A 288 0.98 -15.87 -8.27
CA PRO A 288 0.45 -17.09 -7.68
C PRO A 288 1.48 -17.74 -6.74
N CYS A 289 1.00 -18.60 -5.84
CA CYS A 289 1.84 -19.49 -5.03
C CYS A 289 2.95 -18.78 -4.25
N ASN A 290 2.65 -18.35 -3.02
CA ASN A 290 3.63 -17.69 -2.16
C ASN A 290 4.83 -18.59 -1.81
N LEU A 291 5.96 -18.32 -2.48
CA LEU A 291 7.17 -19.14 -2.39
C LEU A 291 7.80 -19.07 -0.99
N GLU A 292 7.81 -17.92 -0.34
CA GLU A 292 8.39 -17.76 0.99
C GLU A 292 7.65 -18.64 2.02
N ARG A 293 6.31 -18.65 1.95
CA ARG A 293 5.49 -19.51 2.82
C ARG A 293 5.70 -20.99 2.52
N LEU A 294 5.82 -21.37 1.25
CA LEU A 294 6.09 -22.76 0.86
C LEU A 294 7.46 -23.24 1.37
N ILE A 295 8.51 -22.43 1.22
CA ILE A 295 9.84 -22.72 1.73
C ILE A 295 9.81 -22.83 3.26
N TYR A 296 9.11 -21.94 3.95
CA TYR A 296 8.97 -21.98 5.40
C TYR A 296 8.24 -23.25 5.89
N ASN A 297 7.16 -23.63 5.22
CA ASN A 297 6.43 -24.86 5.53
C ASN A 297 7.28 -26.11 5.28
N ALA A 298 8.08 -26.13 4.21
CA ALA A 298 9.02 -27.21 3.94
C ALA A 298 10.08 -27.31 5.04
N LYS A 299 10.68 -26.19 5.46
CA LYS A 299 11.65 -26.14 6.57
C LYS A 299 11.05 -26.71 7.87
N LYS A 300 9.80 -26.39 8.18
CA LYS A 300 9.10 -26.95 9.36
C LYS A 300 8.80 -28.44 9.23
N THR A 301 8.28 -28.87 8.08
CA THR A 301 7.87 -30.27 7.85
C THR A 301 9.06 -31.22 7.94
N PHE A 302 10.18 -30.83 7.35
CA PHE A 302 11.42 -31.62 7.38
C PHE A 302 12.33 -31.27 8.57
N SER A 303 11.89 -30.42 9.50
CA SER A 303 12.66 -29.96 10.66
C SER A 303 14.09 -29.50 10.32
N ILE A 304 14.22 -28.76 9.21
CA ILE A 304 15.50 -28.27 8.71
C ILE A 304 15.98 -27.14 9.63
N SER A 305 17.20 -27.27 10.14
CA SER A 305 17.84 -26.24 10.95
C SER A 305 18.96 -25.58 10.15
N ASN A 306 19.20 -24.28 10.37
CA ASN A 306 20.34 -23.59 9.73
C ASN A 306 21.72 -24.07 10.23
N ARG A 307 21.76 -25.07 11.13
CA ARG A 307 23.00 -25.65 11.67
C ARG A 307 23.38 -26.96 11.00
N THR A 308 22.44 -27.63 10.33
CA THR A 308 22.68 -28.89 9.64
C THR A 308 23.26 -28.61 8.26
N GLN A 309 24.32 -29.32 7.90
CA GLN A 309 24.88 -29.28 6.55
C GLN A 309 23.87 -29.86 5.55
N SER A 310 23.73 -29.20 4.41
CA SER A 310 22.93 -29.63 3.28
C SER A 310 23.69 -30.63 2.42
N ASN A 311 23.00 -31.69 2.00
CA ASN A 311 23.46 -32.68 1.03
C ASN A 311 23.02 -32.34 -0.41
N LEU A 312 22.37 -31.20 -0.61
CA LEU A 312 21.84 -30.80 -1.91
C LEU A 312 22.94 -30.20 -2.78
N SER A 313 23.14 -30.76 -3.98
CA SER A 313 24.07 -30.20 -4.97
C SER A 313 23.44 -28.99 -5.68
N PRO A 314 24.17 -27.86 -5.84
CA PRO A 314 23.74 -26.73 -6.67
C PRO A 314 23.26 -27.12 -8.07
N MET A 315 23.87 -28.15 -8.68
CA MET A 315 23.47 -28.63 -10.01
C MET A 315 22.05 -29.20 -9.99
N GLN A 316 21.67 -29.90 -8.92
CA GLN A 316 20.31 -30.43 -8.77
C GLN A 316 19.29 -29.31 -8.60
N VAL A 317 19.66 -28.20 -7.96
CA VAL A 317 18.81 -27.01 -7.83
C VAL A 317 18.56 -26.40 -9.21
N ILE A 318 19.62 -26.13 -9.98
CA ILE A 318 19.51 -25.51 -11.31
C ILE A 318 18.71 -26.41 -12.27
N GLN A 319 19.05 -27.70 -12.35
CA GLN A 319 18.34 -28.65 -13.20
C GLN A 319 16.88 -28.86 -12.74
N GLY A 320 16.64 -28.86 -11.42
CA GLY A 320 15.30 -28.94 -10.84
C GLY A 320 14.46 -27.73 -11.23
N LEU A 321 15.04 -26.53 -11.20
CA LEU A 321 14.38 -25.28 -11.56
C LEU A 321 14.09 -25.20 -13.06
N GLN A 322 15.02 -25.65 -13.91
CA GLN A 322 14.80 -25.76 -15.36
C GLN A 322 13.65 -26.74 -15.67
N LYS A 323 13.63 -27.92 -15.03
CA LYS A 323 12.54 -28.89 -15.16
C LYS A 323 11.21 -28.34 -14.66
N LEU A 324 11.22 -27.57 -13.57
CA LEU A 324 10.02 -26.92 -13.04
C LEU A 324 9.47 -25.88 -14.02
N THR A 325 10.35 -25.02 -14.54
CA THR A 325 9.99 -23.97 -15.51
C THR A 325 9.36 -24.58 -16.77
N GLN A 326 9.88 -25.71 -17.25
CA GLN A 326 9.32 -26.43 -18.40
C GLN A 326 7.94 -27.07 -18.12
N ARG A 327 7.63 -27.38 -16.85
CA ARG A 327 6.33 -27.94 -16.45
C ARG A 327 5.24 -26.87 -16.29
N LEU A 328 5.63 -25.61 -16.11
CA LEU A 328 4.70 -24.49 -16.03
C LEU A 328 4.27 -24.11 -17.45
N ILE A 329 3.19 -24.74 -17.93
CA ILE A 329 2.63 -24.52 -19.28
C ILE A 329 1.28 -23.83 -19.14
N ILE A 330 1.13 -22.67 -19.81
CA ILE A 330 -0.10 -21.88 -19.86
C ILE A 330 -0.67 -21.92 -21.28
N VAL A 331 0.13 -21.54 -22.26
CA VAL A 331 -0.13 -21.67 -23.70
C VAL A 331 0.42 -23.02 -24.16
N LYS A 332 -0.46 -23.87 -24.70
CA LYS A 332 -0.09 -25.17 -25.28
C LYS A 332 0.19 -25.01 -26.77
N GLY A 333 1.30 -25.55 -27.24
CA GLY A 333 1.67 -25.61 -28.66
C GLY A 333 3.17 -25.78 -28.85
N ASP A 334 3.55 -26.46 -29.93
CA ASP A 334 4.95 -26.72 -30.29
C ASP A 334 5.45 -25.77 -31.40
N ASP A 335 4.60 -24.84 -31.85
CA ASP A 335 4.92 -23.83 -32.83
C ASP A 335 5.71 -22.67 -32.19
N ARG A 336 6.48 -21.96 -33.03
CA ARG A 336 7.34 -20.85 -32.59
C ARG A 336 6.57 -19.76 -31.85
N LEU A 337 5.35 -19.45 -32.29
CA LEU A 337 4.51 -18.41 -31.69
C LEU A 337 4.01 -18.85 -30.30
N SER A 338 3.56 -20.10 -30.15
CA SER A 338 3.16 -20.63 -28.85
C SER A 338 4.30 -20.61 -27.83
N HIS A 339 5.53 -20.93 -28.24
CA HIS A 339 6.70 -20.82 -27.34
C HIS A 339 6.98 -19.38 -26.89
N GLU A 340 6.85 -18.41 -27.80
CA GLU A 340 7.03 -16.99 -27.47
C GLU A 340 5.91 -16.48 -26.54
N ALA A 341 4.65 -16.82 -26.83
CA ALA A 341 3.51 -16.49 -25.99
C ALA A 341 3.64 -17.11 -24.58
N GLN A 342 4.09 -18.37 -24.50
CA GLN A 342 4.34 -19.06 -23.24
C GLN A 342 5.45 -18.41 -22.42
N HIS A 343 6.54 -18.01 -23.09
CA HIS A 343 7.65 -17.32 -22.44
C HIS A 343 7.18 -16.00 -21.83
N ASN A 344 6.40 -15.21 -22.58
CA ASN A 344 5.88 -13.92 -22.12
C ASN A 344 4.88 -14.06 -20.96
N ALA A 345 3.93 -14.99 -21.06
CA ALA A 345 2.91 -15.21 -20.02
C ALA A 345 3.51 -15.66 -18.68
N THR A 346 4.60 -16.44 -18.71
CA THR A 346 5.27 -16.94 -17.50
C THR A 346 6.50 -16.16 -17.09
N MET A 347 6.87 -15.11 -17.83
CA MET A 347 8.14 -14.39 -17.65
C MET A 347 8.32 -13.92 -16.21
N LEU A 348 7.33 -13.22 -15.65
CA LEU A 348 7.42 -12.65 -14.31
C LEU A 348 7.48 -13.72 -13.21
N MET A 349 6.71 -14.80 -13.35
CA MET A 349 6.73 -15.94 -12.42
C MET A 349 8.06 -16.68 -12.47
N ASN A 350 8.62 -16.87 -13.67
CA ASN A 350 9.91 -17.52 -13.85
C ASN A 350 11.06 -16.70 -13.26
N ILE A 351 11.01 -15.36 -13.41
CA ILE A 351 11.98 -14.47 -12.78
C ILE A 351 11.86 -14.54 -11.25
N LEU A 352 10.64 -14.57 -10.70
CA LEU A 352 10.44 -14.76 -9.26
C LEU A 352 11.06 -16.09 -8.80
N LEU A 353 10.71 -17.20 -9.46
CA LEU A 353 11.24 -18.54 -9.14
C LEU A 353 12.76 -18.56 -9.18
N ARG A 354 13.39 -18.02 -10.23
CA ARG A 354 14.86 -17.93 -10.34
C ARG A 354 15.47 -17.08 -9.24
N SER A 355 14.84 -15.95 -8.89
CA SER A 355 15.35 -15.07 -7.84
C SER A 355 15.26 -15.70 -6.44
N SER A 356 14.15 -16.37 -6.13
CA SER A 356 13.88 -16.96 -4.81
C SER A 356 14.52 -18.32 -4.60
N LEU A 357 14.68 -19.11 -5.66
CA LEU A 357 15.25 -20.47 -5.63
C LEU A 357 16.64 -20.54 -6.28
N SER A 358 17.37 -19.42 -6.30
CA SER A 358 18.77 -19.43 -6.74
C SER A 358 19.61 -20.38 -5.90
N SER A 359 20.61 -21.01 -6.51
CA SER A 359 21.49 -21.99 -5.86
C SER A 359 22.01 -21.50 -4.50
N ARG A 360 22.39 -20.22 -4.44
CA ARG A 360 22.81 -19.56 -3.20
C ARG A 360 21.69 -19.44 -2.15
N GLN A 361 20.52 -18.93 -2.52
CA GLN A 361 19.40 -18.70 -1.58
C GLN A 361 18.81 -20.00 -1.01
N VAL A 362 18.96 -21.11 -1.73
CA VAL A 362 18.47 -22.42 -1.27
C VAL A 362 19.44 -23.09 -0.30
N LEU A 363 20.75 -22.86 -0.48
CA LEU A 363 21.81 -23.55 0.27
C LEU A 363 22.32 -22.75 1.49
N GLU A 364 22.29 -21.42 1.41
CA GLU A 364 22.60 -20.48 2.51
C GLU A 364 21.34 -20.14 3.31
#